data_AF-A0A3B8HLW9-F1
#
_entry.id   AF-A0A3B8HLW9-F1
#
_cell.length_a   1.000
_cell.length_b   1.000
_cell.length_c   1.000
_cell.angle_alpha   90.00
_cell.angle_beta   90.00
_cell.angle_gamma   90.00
#
_symmetry.space_group_name_H-M   'P 1'
#
loop_
_entity.id
_entity.type
_entity.pdbx_description
1 polymer ?
#
loop_
_entity_poly.entity_id
_entity_poly.type
_entity_poly.pdbx_seq_one_letter_code
_entity_poly.pdbx_strand_id
1 'polypeptide(L)' 'AGSYGKDTRGLIRQHQFNKVELVKLVTPETSYEELETLLASAEAILQALGLSYRVVNLCTGDIGFSSAKTYDIEVWLP' A
#
# COMPACT_ATOMS: atom_id res chain seq x y z
N ALA A 1 -10.20 10.20 -11.79
CA ALA A 1 -10.24 11.25 -12.84
C ALA A 1 -9.01 12.14 -12.66
N GLY A 2 -8.25 12.45 -13.71
CA GLY A 2 -7.05 13.32 -13.61
C GLY A 2 -5.71 12.72 -14.05
N SER A 3 -5.68 11.55 -14.69
CA SER A 3 -4.42 10.85 -15.08
C SER A 3 -4.15 10.85 -16.58
N TYR A 4 -4.53 11.90 -17.32
CA TYR A 4 -4.29 11.95 -18.76
C TYR A 4 -2.78 11.92 -19.04
N GLY A 5 -2.32 10.88 -19.75
CA GLY A 5 -0.91 10.70 -20.12
C GLY A 5 0.00 10.03 -19.09
N LYS A 6 -0.48 9.72 -17.87
CA LYS A 6 0.31 9.04 -16.82
C LYS A 6 0.07 7.52 -16.87
N ASP A 7 1.16 6.73 -16.95
CA ASP A 7 1.16 5.26 -16.96
C ASP A 7 0.28 4.61 -18.06
N THR A 8 0.29 5.17 -19.27
CA THR A 8 -0.59 4.73 -20.37
C THR A 8 -0.20 3.40 -21.01
N ARG A 9 0.99 2.86 -20.72
CA ARG A 9 1.49 1.59 -21.24
C ARG A 9 1.81 0.63 -20.09
N GLY A 10 1.41 -0.63 -20.22
CA GLY A 10 1.65 -1.68 -19.23
C GLY A 10 0.47 -1.88 -18.27
N LEU A 11 0.70 -2.64 -17.19
CA LEU A 11 -0.35 -3.11 -16.29
C LEU A 11 -0.48 -2.29 -14.99
N ILE A 12 0.34 -1.24 -14.81
CA ILE A 12 0.41 -0.48 -13.56
C ILE A 12 -0.89 0.30 -13.30
N ARG A 13 -1.54 0.83 -14.34
CA ARG A 13 -2.76 1.62 -14.23
C ARG A 13 -3.80 1.13 -15.22
N GLN A 14 -4.85 0.50 -14.72
CA GLN A 14 -5.93 -0.08 -15.53
C GLN A 14 -7.29 0.26 -14.91
N HIS A 15 -8.35 0.27 -15.73
CA HIS A 15 -9.72 0.42 -15.23
C HIS A 15 -10.18 -0.80 -14.41
N GLN A 16 -9.57 -1.96 -14.65
CA GLN A 16 -9.82 -3.19 -13.92
C GLN A 16 -8.48 -3.82 -13.52
N PHE A 17 -8.36 -4.18 -12.24
CA PHE A 17 -7.22 -4.90 -11.69
C PHE A 17 -7.70 -5.80 -10.55
N ASN A 18 -6.94 -6.84 -10.25
CA ASN A 18 -7.22 -7.74 -9.13
C ASN A 18 -6.43 -7.30 -7.90
N LYS A 19 -7.05 -7.39 -6.73
CA LYS A 19 -6.43 -7.03 -5.44
C LYS A 19 -6.89 -8.00 -4.37
N VAL A 20 -5.93 -8.48 -3.57
CA VAL A 20 -6.20 -9.17 -2.31
C VAL A 20 -6.10 -8.12 -1.22
N GLU A 21 -7.21 -7.83 -0.55
CA GLU A 21 -7.28 -6.79 0.48
C GLU A 21 -7.18 -7.38 1.88
N LEU A 22 -6.45 -6.70 2.77
CA LEU A 22 -6.42 -6.99 4.20
C LEU A 22 -7.21 -5.93 4.96
N VAL A 23 -8.12 -6.35 5.83
CA VAL A 23 -8.92 -5.47 6.70
C VAL A 23 -8.87 -6.00 8.12
N LYS A 24 -8.63 -5.12 9.09
CA LYS A 24 -8.66 -5.44 10.53
C LYS A 24 -9.67 -4.54 11.25
N LEU A 25 -10.50 -5.14 12.10
CA LEU A 25 -11.39 -4.45 13.03
C LEU A 25 -10.84 -4.67 14.44
N VAL A 26 -10.41 -3.59 15.08
CA VAL A 26 -9.63 -3.65 16.32
C VAL A 26 -10.09 -2.57 17.29
N THR A 27 -9.69 -2.69 18.55
CA THR A 27 -10.01 -1.65 19.52
C THR A 27 -9.13 -0.42 19.29
N PRO A 28 -9.56 0.79 19.70
CA PRO A 28 -8.78 2.00 19.48
C PRO A 28 -7.36 1.92 20.05
N GLU A 29 -7.20 1.25 21.20
CA GLU A 29 -5.96 1.14 21.96
C GLU A 29 -4.86 0.36 21.21
N THR A 30 -5.24 -0.60 20.37
CA THR A 30 -4.28 -1.45 19.63
C THR A 30 -4.13 -1.03 18.17
N SER A 31 -4.90 -0.05 17.70
CA SER A 31 -4.99 0.31 16.28
C SER A 31 -3.65 0.58 15.58
N TYR A 32 -2.70 1.25 16.25
CA TYR A 32 -1.38 1.53 15.70
C TYR A 32 -0.45 0.31 15.69
N GLU A 33 -0.51 -0.55 16.71
CA GLU A 33 0.22 -1.82 16.69
C GLU A 33 -0.28 -2.74 15.57
N GLU A 34 -1.60 -2.74 15.38
CA GLU A 34 -2.26 -3.51 14.33
C GLU A 34 -1.93 -2.99 12.93
N LEU A 35 -1.64 -1.69 12.78
CA LEU A 35 -1.10 -1.13 11.54
C LEU A 35 0.29 -1.68 11.20
N GLU A 36 1.19 -1.79 12.19
CA GLU A 36 2.54 -2.33 11.96
C GLU A 36 2.50 -3.82 11.60
N THR A 37 1.60 -4.61 12.21
CA THR A 37 1.42 -6.02 11.85
C THR A 37 0.72 -6.22 10.51
N LEU A 38 -0.16 -5.29 10.11
CA LEU A 38 -0.78 -5.27 8.77
C LEU A 38 0.27 -5.01 7.69
N LEU A 39 1.15 -4.03 7.92
CA LEU A 39 2.31 -3.74 7.08
C LEU A 39 3.21 -4.98 6.94
N ALA A 40 3.60 -5.60 8.06
CA ALA A 40 4.44 -6.80 8.05
C ALA A 40 3.80 -7.97 7.28
N SER A 41 2.48 -8.13 7.35
CA SER A 41 1.74 -9.16 6.61
C SER A 41 1.83 -8.94 5.09
N ALA A 42 1.75 -7.69 4.64
CA ALA A 42 1.89 -7.34 3.23
C ALA A 42 3.35 -7.48 2.75
N GLU A 43 4.32 -7.05 3.55
CA GLU A 43 5.75 -7.21 3.30
C GLU A 43 6.16 -8.69 3.16
N ALA A 44 5.62 -9.58 4.00
CA ALA A 44 5.93 -11.00 3.96
C ALA A 44 5.65 -11.65 2.60
N ILE A 45 4.62 -11.18 1.88
CA ILE A 45 4.30 -11.66 0.52
C ILE A 45 5.43 -11.28 -0.45
N LEU A 46 5.89 -10.04 -0.42
CA LEU A 46 6.96 -9.57 -1.31
C LEU A 46 8.30 -10.25 -1.01
N GLN A 47 8.60 -10.45 0.28
CA GLN A 47 9.77 -11.19 0.73
C GLN A 47 9.72 -12.64 0.25
N ALA A 48 8.58 -13.32 0.38
CA ALA A 48 8.41 -14.69 -0.10
C ALA A 48 8.54 -14.81 -1.63
N LEU A 49 8.14 -13.77 -2.37
CA LEU A 49 8.31 -13.68 -3.82
C LEU A 49 9.72 -13.24 -4.25
N GLY A 50 10.60 -12.86 -3.30
CA GLY A 50 11.94 -12.37 -3.59
C GLY A 50 11.99 -11.02 -4.30
N LEU A 51 10.97 -10.18 -4.11
CA LEU A 51 10.86 -8.86 -4.72
C LEU A 51 11.48 -7.80 -3.81
N SER A 52 12.40 -7.00 -4.34
CA SER A 52 12.95 -5.85 -3.63
C SER A 52 11.90 -4.73 -3.54
N TYR A 53 11.79 -4.11 -2.37
CA TYR A 53 10.85 -3.01 -2.13
C TYR A 53 11.39 -2.05 -1.07
N ARG A 54 10.71 -0.91 -0.89
CA ARG A 54 10.89 -0.02 0.26
C ARG A 54 9.53 0.32 0.87
N VAL A 55 9.56 0.66 2.16
CA VAL A 55 8.39 1.17 2.89
C VAL A 55 8.53 2.67 3.05
N VAL A 56 7.48 3.42 2.72
CA VAL A 56 7.43 4.88 2.82
C VAL A 56 6.31 5.28 3.77
N ASN A 57 6.63 6.04 4.82
CA ASN A 57 5.62 6.68 5.66
C ASN A 57 5.14 7.96 4.98
N LEU A 58 3.86 8.04 4.64
CA LEU A 58 3.32 9.17 3.89
C LEU A 58 3.30 10.44 4.74
N CYS A 59 3.59 11.58 4.09
CA CYS A 59 3.44 12.87 4.74
C CYS A 59 1.96 13.27 4.82
N THR A 60 1.62 14.21 5.70
CA THR A 60 0.22 14.61 5.95
C THR A 60 -0.48 15.18 4.71
N GLY A 61 0.25 15.68 3.71
CA GLY A 61 -0.33 16.18 2.46
C GLY A 61 -0.65 15.10 1.44
N ASP A 62 -0.20 13.86 1.65
CA ASP A 62 -0.30 12.75 0.69
C ASP A 62 -1.13 11.57 1.21
N ILE A 63 -1.58 11.61 2.47
CA ILE A 63 -2.50 10.61 3.01
C ILE A 63 -3.91 10.75 2.43
N GLY A 64 -4.58 9.62 2.24
CA GLY A 64 -5.97 9.57 1.76
C GLY A 64 -6.96 10.12 2.79
N PHE A 65 -8.14 10.55 2.31
CA PHE A 65 -9.19 11.22 3.10
C PHE A 65 -9.56 10.51 4.42
N SER A 66 -9.58 9.19 4.46
CA SER A 66 -9.97 8.39 5.64
C SER A 66 -8.79 7.95 6.51
N SER A 67 -7.56 8.28 6.16
CA SER A 67 -6.37 7.77 6.83
C SER A 67 -5.84 8.73 7.89
N ALA A 68 -5.50 8.20 9.06
CA ALA A 68 -4.75 8.95 10.08
C ALA A 68 -3.22 8.76 9.95
N LYS A 69 -2.79 7.60 9.43
CA LYS A 69 -1.40 7.24 9.12
C LYS A 69 -1.41 6.15 8.05
N THR A 70 -0.50 6.23 7.08
CA THR A 70 -0.43 5.29 5.95
C THR A 70 1.02 4.98 5.61
N TYR A 71 1.29 3.70 5.31
CA TYR A 71 2.55 3.26 4.73
C TYR A 71 2.30 2.78 3.31
N ASP A 72 3.12 3.26 2.38
CA ASP A 72 3.17 2.74 1.01
C ASP A 72 4.33 1.75 0.88
N ILE A 73 4.04 0.63 0.22
CA ILE A 73 5.05 -0.35 -0.15
C ILE A 73 5.34 -0.20 -1.65
N GLU A 74 6.55 0.23 -1.96
CA GLU A 74 6.98 0.49 -3.33
C GLU A 74 7.93 -0.62 -3.80
N VAL A 75 7.46 -1.44 -4.72
CA VAL A 75 8.22 -2.55 -5.32
C VAL A 75 9.14 -2.02 -6.43
N TRP A 76 10.35 -2.55 -6.52
CA TRP A 76 11.29 -2.27 -7.61
C TRP A 76 10.77 -2.79 -8.95
N LEU A 77 10.78 -1.93 -9.96
CA LEU A 77 10.44 -2.25 -11.35
C LEU A 77 11.65 -1.90 -12.23
N PRO A 78 12.35 -2.89 -12.81
CA PRO A 78 13.54 -2.67 -13.63
C PRO A 78 13.22 -2.07 -15.02
#